data_AF-A0A8S2P1H1-F1
#
_entry.id   AF-A0A8S2P1H1-F1
#
_cell.length_a   1.000
_cell.length_b   1.000
_cell.length_c   1.000
_cell.angle_alpha   90.00
_cell.angle_beta   90.00
_cell.angle_gamma   90.00
#
_symmetry.space_group_name_H-M   'P 1'
#
loop_
_entity.id
_entity.type
_entity.pdbx_description
1 polymer ?
#
loop_
_entity_poly.entity_id
_entity_poly.type
_entity_poly.pdbx_seq_one_letter_code
_entity_poly.pdbx_strand_id
1 'polypeptide(L)'
;MHIDLSNISKQEFSYYCRVMLPKINKQIVSIKLSNILTLDSIKRFSTIVKIEKFTQLNKLVLVQVKFVDLKHILSKLNNLKTLIIMSTDYSGLDTERLNILKMIFELKSLKKCHLPVIDVSDLDDLKTSNIEQLAVDHCTMSCLGKLFSYIPHIQRLSVNVYADMQNLSPMYEDKNNVPSLTFLTLNTNDIPFGQVELLLSSRNLSQLRHLSFSFKTYSCNGRYLDYVDSQKWESILSSLSLLNRFKFHIEIPINKSVDIDTLYLTFQRDFYHQRKWFIDFDMYSYLYDYILTIHTRPFSQKHIRTGLQTNGIYHQVKNLQLMIDSQRQRHSQTPPRKYPNVTSLTLIAAKPIDESSVLFYLSKSIQFEKLTHLNIQFDNCSKQLLLMCLMKSPN
;
A
#
# COMPACT_ATOMS: atom_id res chain seq x y z
N MET A 1 -7.92 22.90 19.37
CA MET A 1 -8.42 23.16 18.00
C MET A 1 -7.45 22.59 16.97
N HIS A 2 -7.97 21.98 15.91
CA HIS A 2 -7.19 21.48 14.77
C HIS A 2 -7.41 22.41 13.58
N ILE A 3 -6.33 22.88 12.95
CA ILE A 3 -6.41 23.77 11.80
C ILE A 3 -5.76 23.07 10.60
N ASP A 4 -6.50 22.98 9.50
CA ASP A 4 -5.98 22.55 8.20
C ASP A 4 -5.95 23.73 7.24
N LEU A 5 -4.74 24.16 6.86
CA LEU A 5 -4.49 25.21 5.88
C LEU A 5 -3.93 24.62 4.58
N SER A 6 -4.03 23.31 4.33
CA SER A 6 -3.43 22.70 3.14
C SER A 6 -4.16 23.03 1.85
N ASN A 7 -5.47 23.29 1.92
CA ASN A 7 -6.35 23.37 0.75
C ASN A 7 -6.99 24.75 0.57
N ILE A 8 -6.39 25.80 1.15
CA ILE A 8 -6.93 27.17 1.07
C ILE A 8 -6.16 28.01 0.07
N SER A 9 -6.79 29.07 -0.43
CA SER A 9 -6.15 29.99 -1.37
C SER A 9 -5.03 30.81 -0.70
N LYS A 10 -4.16 31.41 -1.51
CA LYS A 10 -3.05 32.26 -1.04
C LYS A 10 -3.52 33.47 -0.22
N GLN A 11 -4.65 34.06 -0.60
CA GLN A 11 -5.22 35.22 0.09
C GLN A 11 -5.76 34.81 1.46
N GLU A 12 -6.55 33.74 1.51
CA GLU A 12 -7.06 33.17 2.76
C GLU A 12 -5.91 32.75 3.68
N PHE A 13 -4.89 32.07 3.14
CA PHE A 13 -3.71 31.68 3.90
C PHE A 13 -3.02 32.88 4.57
N SER A 14 -2.88 33.97 3.82
CA SER A 14 -2.30 35.22 4.33
C SER A 14 -3.16 35.84 5.42
N TYR A 15 -4.49 35.83 5.25
CA TYR A 15 -5.44 36.28 6.28
C TYR A 15 -5.34 35.43 7.56
N TYR A 16 -5.32 34.11 7.44
CA TYR A 16 -5.16 33.21 8.59
C TYR A 16 -3.85 33.49 9.34
N CYS A 17 -2.73 33.58 8.62
CA CYS A 17 -1.41 33.80 9.22
C CYS A 17 -1.28 35.15 9.92
N ARG A 18 -1.83 36.22 9.33
CA ARG A 18 -1.67 37.59 9.86
C ARG A 18 -2.71 37.98 10.89
N VAL A 19 -3.95 37.49 10.75
CA VAL A 19 -5.11 38.00 11.51
C VAL A 19 -5.64 36.96 12.49
N MET A 20 -5.95 35.74 12.02
CA MET A 20 -6.66 34.75 12.84
C MET A 20 -5.74 34.00 13.79
N LEU A 21 -4.66 33.40 13.27
CA LEU A 21 -3.76 32.55 14.05
C LEU A 21 -3.15 33.27 15.27
N PRO A 22 -2.73 34.55 15.20
CA PRO A 22 -2.22 35.26 16.37
C PRO A 22 -3.24 35.42 17.52
N LYS A 23 -4.54 35.45 17.22
CA LYS A 23 -5.61 35.61 18.22
C LYS A 23 -5.97 34.31 18.93
N ILE A 24 -5.80 33.17 18.24
CA ILE A 24 -6.25 31.86 18.72
C ILE A 24 -5.10 30.89 19.02
N ASN A 25 -3.84 31.34 18.91
CA ASN A 25 -2.61 30.52 19.05
C ASN A 25 -2.58 29.59 20.27
N LYS A 26 -3.04 30.05 21.44
CA LYS A 26 -3.06 29.27 22.69
C LYS A 26 -4.00 28.07 22.65
N GLN A 27 -4.96 28.02 21.73
CA GLN A 27 -5.95 26.95 21.60
C GLN A 27 -5.60 25.93 20.51
N ILE A 28 -4.56 26.22 19.70
CA ILE A 28 -4.20 25.39 18.56
C ILE A 28 -3.37 24.20 19.03
N VAL A 29 -3.87 23.01 18.74
CA VAL A 29 -3.27 21.72 19.12
C VAL A 29 -2.62 21.04 17.91
N SER A 30 -3.15 21.27 16.72
CA SER A 30 -2.66 20.69 15.48
C SER A 30 -2.72 21.70 14.34
N ILE A 31 -1.68 21.70 13.51
CA ILE A 31 -1.64 22.48 12.27
C ILE A 31 -1.24 21.55 11.12
N LYS A 32 -1.94 21.69 9.99
CA LYS A 32 -1.54 21.11 8.71
C LYS A 32 -1.29 22.24 7.69
N LEU A 33 -0.11 22.21 7.06
CA LEU A 33 0.34 23.18 6.06
C LEU A 33 0.69 22.44 4.77
N SER A 34 0.54 23.11 3.62
CA SER A 34 0.92 22.56 2.33
C SER A 34 1.41 23.63 1.37
N ASN A 35 2.46 23.31 0.62
CA ASN A 35 2.92 24.12 -0.51
C ASN A 35 2.21 23.77 -1.85
N ILE A 36 1.29 22.78 -1.88
CA ILE A 36 0.63 22.30 -3.12
C ILE A 36 -0.11 23.43 -3.85
N LEU A 37 -1.02 24.10 -3.16
CA LEU A 37 -1.84 25.18 -3.75
C LEU A 37 -1.23 26.57 -3.57
N THR A 38 -0.36 26.69 -2.58
CA THR A 38 0.23 27.97 -2.16
C THR A 38 1.73 27.81 -2.09
N LEU A 39 2.40 28.06 -3.22
CA LEU A 39 3.87 28.00 -3.32
C LEU A 39 4.53 28.78 -2.17
N ASP A 40 5.48 28.12 -1.50
CA ASP A 40 6.24 28.61 -0.34
C ASP A 40 5.39 29.11 0.85
N SER A 41 4.17 28.59 1.02
CA SER A 41 3.30 28.93 2.16
C SER A 41 3.92 28.56 3.50
N ILE A 42 4.66 27.45 3.57
CA ILE A 42 5.31 27.00 4.80
C ILE A 42 6.43 27.97 5.20
N LYS A 43 7.24 28.45 4.24
CA LYS A 43 8.25 29.49 4.46
C LYS A 43 7.62 30.81 4.90
N ARG A 44 6.51 31.20 4.27
CA ARG A 44 5.75 32.40 4.69
C ARG A 44 5.19 32.26 6.09
N PHE A 45 4.65 31.10 6.43
CA PHE A 45 4.16 30.80 7.76
C PHE A 45 5.27 30.93 8.79
N SER A 46 6.44 30.29 8.58
CA SER A 46 7.56 30.37 9.53
C SER A 46 8.11 31.79 9.70
N THR A 47 7.95 32.65 8.69
CA THR A 47 8.38 34.06 8.72
C THR A 47 7.36 34.97 9.43
N ILE A 48 6.06 34.78 9.16
CA ILE A 48 4.99 35.67 9.65
C ILE A 48 4.51 35.23 11.04
N VAL A 49 4.38 33.92 11.24
CA VAL A 49 3.78 33.34 12.44
C VAL A 49 4.86 32.99 13.44
N LYS A 50 4.78 33.60 14.62
CA LYS A 50 5.59 33.25 15.79
C LYS A 50 5.12 31.91 16.36
N ILE A 51 5.60 30.81 15.78
CA ILE A 51 5.18 29.44 16.12
C ILE A 51 5.42 29.10 17.60
N GLU A 52 6.41 29.73 18.23
CA GLU A 52 6.70 29.61 19.67
C GLU A 52 5.51 30.03 20.57
N LYS A 53 4.57 30.82 20.05
CA LYS A 53 3.35 31.23 20.79
C LYS A 53 2.29 30.14 20.86
N PHE A 54 2.47 29.04 20.13
CA PHE A 54 1.49 27.96 20.02
C PHE A 54 1.78 26.91 21.09
N THR A 55 1.60 27.29 22.35
CA THR A 55 2.04 26.51 23.51
C THR A 55 1.38 25.13 23.64
N GLN A 56 0.20 24.94 23.03
CA GLN A 56 -0.54 23.68 23.01
C GLN A 56 -0.29 22.83 21.76
N LEU A 57 0.53 23.31 20.81
CA LEU A 57 0.78 22.62 19.55
C LEU A 57 1.54 21.32 19.79
N ASN A 58 0.88 20.21 19.51
CA ASN A 58 1.46 18.87 19.67
C ASN A 58 1.54 18.10 18.35
N LYS A 59 0.84 18.53 17.30
CA LYS A 59 0.84 17.88 15.99
C LYS A 59 1.10 18.87 14.86
N LEU A 60 2.07 18.55 14.02
CA LEU A 60 2.39 19.30 12.82
C LEU A 60 2.41 18.37 11.60
N VAL A 61 1.68 18.75 10.56
CA VAL A 61 1.65 18.05 9.27
C VAL A 61 2.10 19.00 8.18
N LEU A 62 3.12 18.62 7.42
CA LEU A 62 3.73 19.43 6.39
C LEU A 62 3.71 18.68 5.07
N VAL A 63 3.13 19.29 4.03
CA VAL A 63 2.97 18.68 2.72
C VAL A 63 3.76 19.48 1.67
N GLN A 64 4.58 18.80 0.87
CA GLN A 64 5.52 19.37 -0.10
C GLN A 64 6.45 20.45 0.50
N VAL A 65 6.97 20.19 1.69
CA VAL A 65 7.92 21.08 2.37
C VAL A 65 9.34 20.86 1.85
N LYS A 66 10.10 21.95 1.68
CA LYS A 66 11.54 21.88 1.44
C LYS A 66 12.25 21.73 2.79
N PHE A 67 13.26 20.87 2.86
CA PHE A 67 13.96 20.59 4.11
C PHE A 67 14.57 21.85 4.76
N VAL A 68 15.08 22.79 3.95
CA VAL A 68 15.63 24.07 4.43
C VAL A 68 14.62 24.89 5.25
N ASP A 69 13.33 24.80 4.93
CA ASP A 69 12.28 25.54 5.64
C ASP A 69 11.99 24.95 7.03
N LEU A 70 12.35 23.68 7.26
CA LEU A 70 12.10 22.97 8.52
C LEU A 70 12.98 23.49 9.66
N LYS A 71 14.21 23.95 9.38
CA LYS A 71 15.17 24.38 10.40
C LYS A 71 14.58 25.43 11.35
N HIS A 72 13.90 26.42 10.76
CA HIS A 72 13.30 27.53 11.51
C HIS A 72 12.06 27.11 12.31
N ILE A 73 11.36 26.07 11.84
CA ILE A 73 10.15 25.56 12.47
C ILE A 73 10.54 24.67 13.65
N LEU A 74 11.42 23.69 13.42
CA LEU A 74 11.77 22.67 14.40
C LEU A 74 12.53 23.22 15.61
N SER A 75 13.39 24.23 15.41
CA SER A 75 14.13 24.88 16.52
C SER A 75 13.25 25.57 17.56
N LYS A 76 11.96 25.75 17.26
CA LYS A 76 10.98 26.45 18.11
C LYS A 76 9.91 25.54 18.70
N LEU A 77 9.93 24.24 18.40
CA LEU A 77 8.84 23.30 18.71
C LEU A 77 9.23 22.24 19.74
N ASN A 78 9.48 22.66 20.98
CA ASN A 78 9.97 21.76 22.05
C ASN A 78 8.91 20.75 22.56
N ASN A 79 7.62 21.03 22.37
CA ASN A 79 6.51 20.21 22.89
C ASN A 79 5.84 19.35 21.80
N LEU A 80 6.40 19.30 20.59
CA LEU A 80 5.81 18.58 19.48
C LEU A 80 5.83 17.07 19.76
N LYS A 81 4.65 16.44 19.76
CA LYS A 81 4.48 14.99 19.97
C LYS A 81 4.35 14.21 18.67
N THR A 82 3.86 14.86 17.61
CA THR A 82 3.63 14.25 16.30
C THR A 82 4.11 15.16 15.18
N LEU A 83 4.99 14.63 14.34
CA LEU A 83 5.47 15.28 13.13
C LEU A 83 5.18 14.38 11.93
N ILE A 84 4.54 14.93 10.90
CA ILE A 84 4.27 14.23 9.64
C ILE A 84 4.79 15.10 8.51
N ILE A 85 5.76 14.58 7.76
CA ILE A 85 6.35 15.25 6.59
C ILE A 85 6.01 14.40 5.37
N MET A 86 5.19 14.96 4.48
CA MET A 86 4.83 14.35 3.21
C MET A 86 5.49 15.18 2.11
N SER A 87 6.68 14.79 1.66
CA SER A 87 7.38 15.51 0.58
C SER A 87 7.69 14.57 -0.58
N THR A 88 7.51 15.09 -1.79
CA THR A 88 7.97 14.47 -3.04
C THR A 88 9.30 15.04 -3.50
N ASP A 89 9.80 16.06 -2.80
CA ASP A 89 11.09 16.69 -3.10
C ASP A 89 12.19 15.98 -2.31
N TYR A 90 12.83 15.03 -2.97
CA TYR A 90 14.00 14.29 -2.48
C TYR A 90 15.32 14.97 -2.89
N SER A 91 15.25 16.12 -3.58
CA SER A 91 16.44 16.83 -4.07
C SER A 91 17.07 17.63 -2.94
N GLY A 92 17.97 16.96 -2.22
CA GLY A 92 18.67 17.54 -1.07
C GLY A 92 19.70 16.56 -0.54
N LEU A 93 20.71 16.27 -1.38
CA LEU A 93 21.84 15.43 -1.01
C LEU A 93 22.76 16.18 -0.04
N ASP A 94 22.72 15.70 1.21
CA ASP A 94 23.87 15.25 2.01
C ASP A 94 24.10 15.93 3.36
N THR A 95 24.07 17.26 3.50
CA THR A 95 24.33 17.88 4.84
C THR A 95 23.12 18.53 5.49
N GLU A 96 22.32 19.31 4.75
CA GLU A 96 21.14 19.96 5.34
C GLU A 96 20.08 18.95 5.76
N ARG A 97 19.83 17.93 4.93
CA ARG A 97 18.90 16.84 5.25
C ARG A 97 19.29 16.14 6.56
N LEU A 98 20.56 15.74 6.68
CA LEU A 98 21.10 15.10 7.88
C LEU A 98 20.93 16.00 9.12
N ASN A 99 21.25 17.29 9.01
CA ASN A 99 21.08 18.23 10.12
C ASN A 99 19.60 18.37 10.55
N ILE A 100 18.67 18.39 9.60
CA ILE A 100 17.24 18.40 9.90
C ILE A 100 16.79 17.10 10.55
N LEU A 101 17.24 15.95 10.05
CA LEU A 101 16.96 14.65 10.66
C LEU A 101 17.49 14.59 12.10
N LYS A 102 18.73 15.02 12.35
CA LYS A 102 19.30 15.19 13.70
C LYS A 102 18.37 16.00 14.59
N MET A 103 17.93 17.17 14.12
CA MET A 103 16.99 18.01 14.88
C MET A 103 15.67 17.29 15.18
N ILE A 104 15.10 16.55 14.20
CA ILE A 104 13.85 15.81 14.39
C ILE A 104 14.01 14.71 15.44
N PHE A 105 15.07 13.90 15.35
CA PHE A 105 15.30 12.78 16.26
C PHE A 105 15.68 13.24 17.68
N GLU A 106 16.25 14.45 17.84
CA GLU A 106 16.56 15.07 19.13
C GLU A 106 15.35 15.77 19.80
N LEU A 107 14.20 15.88 19.13
CA LEU A 107 12.98 16.43 19.74
C LEU A 107 12.49 15.52 20.88
N LYS A 108 12.78 15.92 22.12
CA LYS A 108 12.52 15.14 23.35
C LYS A 108 11.08 14.65 23.50
N SER A 109 10.12 15.46 23.07
CA SER A 109 8.68 15.19 23.19
C SER A 109 8.11 14.36 22.03
N LEU A 110 8.88 14.14 20.95
CA LEU A 110 8.40 13.53 19.72
C LEU A 110 8.19 12.03 19.93
N LYS A 111 6.95 11.58 19.77
CA LYS A 111 6.55 10.18 19.90
C LYS A 111 6.16 9.53 18.59
N LYS A 112 5.62 10.33 17.65
CA LYS A 112 5.16 9.87 16.34
C LYS A 112 5.82 10.68 15.23
N CYS A 113 6.46 10.00 14.29
CA CYS A 113 7.14 10.63 13.18
C CYS A 113 6.79 9.94 11.86
N HIS A 114 6.57 10.72 10.81
CA HIS A 114 6.49 10.22 9.44
C HIS A 114 7.43 11.04 8.58
N LEU A 115 8.39 10.35 7.95
CA LEU A 115 9.42 10.92 7.11
C LEU A 115 9.30 10.40 5.66
N PRO A 116 9.59 11.24 4.65
CA PRO A 116 9.48 10.84 3.25
C PRO A 116 10.63 9.93 2.81
N VAL A 117 11.82 10.10 3.38
CA VAL A 117 13.02 9.32 3.07
C VAL A 117 13.98 9.31 4.25
N ILE A 118 14.66 8.18 4.47
CA ILE A 118 15.85 8.06 5.34
C ILE A 118 16.85 7.16 4.61
N ASP A 119 18.09 7.62 4.52
CA ASP A 119 19.21 6.85 3.97
C ASP A 119 20.08 6.24 5.09
N VAL A 120 20.87 5.23 4.75
CA VAL A 120 21.84 4.58 5.64
C VAL A 120 22.85 5.58 6.18
N SER A 121 23.34 6.48 5.33
CA SER A 121 24.32 7.52 5.68
C SER A 121 23.75 8.55 6.64
N ASP A 122 22.42 8.75 6.63
CA ASP A 122 21.79 9.70 7.54
C ASP A 122 21.85 9.23 9.01
N LEU A 123 22.08 7.93 9.23
CA LEU A 123 21.97 7.31 10.54
C LEU A 123 23.28 7.36 11.33
N ASP A 124 24.44 7.37 10.67
CA ASP A 124 25.74 7.15 11.32
C ASP A 124 26.04 8.17 12.46
N ASP A 125 25.45 9.37 12.39
CA ASP A 125 25.63 10.44 13.37
C ASP A 125 24.41 10.70 14.28
N LEU A 126 23.36 9.87 14.25
CA LEU A 126 22.15 10.12 15.05
C LEU A 126 22.33 9.66 16.50
N LYS A 127 21.71 10.39 17.43
CA LYS A 127 21.52 9.92 18.81
C LYS A 127 20.27 9.05 18.88
N THR A 128 20.19 8.25 19.94
CA THR A 128 18.98 7.47 20.22
C THR A 128 17.78 8.40 20.44
N SER A 129 16.62 8.00 19.90
CA SER A 129 15.40 8.80 19.95
C SER A 129 14.28 8.12 20.72
N ASN A 130 13.39 8.94 21.29
CA ASN A 130 12.23 8.50 22.06
C ASN A 130 10.99 8.23 21.20
N ILE A 131 11.15 8.14 19.88
CA ILE A 131 10.08 7.87 18.93
C ILE A 131 9.53 6.46 19.16
N GLU A 132 8.21 6.38 19.34
CA GLU A 132 7.48 5.12 19.56
C GLU A 132 6.77 4.65 18.28
N GLN A 133 6.47 5.57 17.35
CA GLN A 133 5.81 5.28 16.08
C GLN A 133 6.53 5.99 14.94
N LEU A 134 7.04 5.22 13.99
CA LEU A 134 7.79 5.72 12.84
C LEU A 134 7.17 5.20 11.54
N ALA A 135 6.95 6.10 10.60
CA ALA A 135 6.62 5.79 9.22
C ALA A 135 7.70 6.37 8.29
N VAL A 136 8.18 5.58 7.33
CA VAL A 136 9.16 6.02 6.33
C VAL A 136 8.71 5.60 4.94
N ASP A 137 8.53 6.57 4.04
CA ASP A 137 8.00 6.30 2.69
C ASP A 137 9.06 5.73 1.74
N HIS A 138 10.35 5.94 2.01
CA HIS A 138 11.47 5.42 1.22
C HIS A 138 12.65 5.10 2.15
N CYS A 139 13.00 3.83 2.23
CA CYS A 139 14.09 3.30 3.05
C CYS A 139 14.77 2.14 2.30
N THR A 140 16.05 1.87 2.56
CA THR A 140 16.71 0.65 2.09
C THR A 140 16.70 -0.44 3.17
N MET A 141 16.90 -1.70 2.80
CA MET A 141 17.01 -2.79 3.77
C MET A 141 18.16 -2.55 4.78
N SER A 142 19.29 -2.04 4.29
CA SER A 142 20.45 -1.65 5.10
C SER A 142 20.08 -0.56 6.13
N CYS A 143 19.29 0.43 5.72
CA CYS A 143 18.83 1.52 6.58
C CYS A 143 17.90 1.00 7.67
N LEU A 144 16.99 0.09 7.32
CA LEU A 144 16.08 -0.55 8.28
C LEU A 144 16.83 -1.29 9.40
N GLY A 145 17.89 -2.04 9.05
CA GLY A 145 18.73 -2.73 10.04
C GLY A 145 19.39 -1.78 11.03
N LYS A 146 19.90 -0.64 10.55
CA LYS A 146 20.49 0.41 11.39
C LYS A 146 19.45 1.16 12.21
N LEU A 147 18.27 1.46 11.66
CA LEU A 147 17.20 2.20 12.36
C LEU A 147 16.88 1.59 13.73
N PHE A 148 16.86 0.26 13.81
CA PHE A 148 16.62 -0.47 15.05
C PHE A 148 17.61 -0.14 16.18
N SER A 149 18.86 0.23 15.87
CA SER A 149 19.82 0.72 16.86
C SER A 149 19.45 2.10 17.42
N TYR A 150 18.88 2.98 16.60
CA TYR A 150 18.64 4.39 16.94
C TYR A 150 17.27 4.64 17.58
N ILE A 151 16.30 3.76 17.36
CA ILE A 151 14.96 3.86 17.93
C ILE A 151 14.61 2.60 18.74
N PRO A 152 15.33 2.30 19.83
CA PRO A 152 15.16 1.04 20.57
C PRO A 152 13.78 0.89 21.23
N HIS A 153 13.07 2.00 21.45
CA HIS A 153 11.73 2.05 22.04
C HIS A 153 10.59 2.03 21.01
N ILE A 154 10.90 1.78 19.73
CA ILE A 154 9.89 1.75 18.69
C ILE A 154 8.86 0.65 18.95
N GLN A 155 7.58 1.01 18.92
CA GLN A 155 6.45 0.10 19.09
C GLN A 155 5.72 -0.18 17.78
N ARG A 156 5.69 0.80 16.88
CA ARG A 156 5.04 0.70 15.58
C ARG A 156 5.95 1.23 14.48
N LEU A 157 6.28 0.38 13.52
CA LEU A 157 7.10 0.74 12.37
C LEU A 157 6.32 0.48 11.09
N SER A 158 6.33 1.45 10.18
CA SER A 158 5.79 1.32 8.82
C SER A 158 6.85 1.79 7.83
N VAL A 159 7.33 0.89 6.98
CA VAL A 159 8.42 1.20 6.04
C VAL A 159 8.10 0.69 4.64
N ASN A 160 8.36 1.54 3.67
CA ASN A 160 8.44 1.15 2.27
C ASN A 160 9.91 0.97 1.92
N VAL A 161 10.28 -0.27 1.62
CA VAL A 161 11.66 -0.67 1.37
C VAL A 161 11.87 -0.91 -0.11
N TYR A 162 12.92 -0.29 -0.64
CA TYR A 162 13.34 -0.41 -2.03
C TYR A 162 14.69 -1.13 -2.10
N ALA A 163 14.92 -1.79 -3.23
CA ALA A 163 16.14 -2.54 -3.47
C ALA A 163 17.37 -1.64 -3.35
N ASP A 164 18.25 -1.99 -2.43
CA ASP A 164 19.61 -1.47 -2.39
C ASP A 164 20.44 -2.27 -3.38
N MET A 165 21.28 -1.63 -4.20
CA MET A 165 22.22 -2.36 -5.05
C MET A 165 23.37 -2.97 -4.23
N GLN A 166 23.49 -2.58 -2.95
CA GLN A 166 24.52 -3.07 -2.06
C GLN A 166 24.00 -4.27 -1.25
N ASN A 167 24.72 -5.38 -1.34
CA ASN A 167 24.48 -6.59 -0.56
C ASN A 167 24.38 -6.22 0.92
N LEU A 168 23.32 -6.69 1.60
CA LEU A 168 23.27 -6.70 3.05
C LEU A 168 24.52 -7.40 3.56
N SER A 169 25.46 -6.64 4.09
CA SER A 169 26.46 -7.17 4.99
C SER A 169 25.71 -7.85 6.15
N PRO A 170 26.21 -8.95 6.74
CA PRO A 170 25.61 -9.63 7.88
C PRO A 170 25.61 -8.79 9.18
N MET A 171 25.42 -7.46 9.11
CA MET A 171 25.29 -6.54 10.24
C MET A 171 24.01 -6.72 11.07
N TYR A 172 23.22 -7.78 10.84
CA TYR A 172 22.15 -8.16 11.78
C TYR A 172 22.69 -8.89 13.03
N GLU A 173 24.02 -9.01 13.18
CA GLU A 173 24.67 -9.59 14.37
C GLU A 173 24.30 -8.85 15.66
N ASP A 174 23.40 -9.49 16.42
CA ASP A 174 23.19 -9.54 17.87
C ASP A 174 23.06 -8.25 18.72
N LYS A 175 23.34 -7.05 18.21
CA LYS A 175 23.34 -5.82 19.03
C LYS A 175 22.04 -5.03 19.01
N ASN A 176 21.13 -5.32 18.08
CA ASN A 176 19.96 -4.47 17.81
C ASN A 176 18.64 -5.10 18.25
N ASN A 177 18.53 -5.51 19.51
CA ASN A 177 17.25 -6.00 20.02
C ASN A 177 16.23 -4.85 20.06
N VAL A 178 15.07 -5.05 19.44
CA VAL A 178 13.95 -4.09 19.47
C VAL A 178 12.80 -4.70 20.27
N PRO A 179 12.97 -4.85 21.59
CA PRO A 179 12.02 -5.59 22.41
C PRO A 179 10.65 -4.92 22.47
N SER A 180 10.50 -3.68 22.03
CA SER A 180 9.23 -2.95 22.10
C SER A 180 8.37 -3.08 20.84
N LEU A 181 8.90 -3.60 19.72
CA LEU A 181 8.20 -3.57 18.44
C LEU A 181 7.05 -4.59 18.41
N THR A 182 5.82 -4.07 18.39
CA THR A 182 4.59 -4.89 18.40
C THR A 182 3.84 -4.84 17.07
N PHE A 183 4.09 -3.82 16.25
CA PHE A 183 3.43 -3.62 14.96
C PHE A 183 4.45 -3.27 13.86
N LEU A 184 4.53 -4.10 12.83
CA LEU A 184 5.37 -3.89 11.66
C LEU A 184 4.52 -3.87 10.40
N THR A 185 4.65 -2.80 9.61
CA THR A 185 4.20 -2.76 8.22
C THR A 185 5.42 -2.64 7.32
N LEU A 186 5.57 -3.60 6.42
CA LEU A 186 6.70 -3.72 5.53
C LEU A 186 6.17 -3.83 4.10
N ASN A 187 6.40 -2.80 3.30
CA ASN A 187 6.06 -2.78 1.88
C ASN A 187 7.36 -2.86 1.08
N THR A 188 7.60 -3.94 0.35
CA THR A 188 8.84 -4.17 -0.39
C THR A 188 8.60 -4.13 -1.89
N ASN A 189 9.55 -3.53 -2.61
CA ASN A 189 9.56 -3.52 -4.07
C ASN A 189 10.83 -4.21 -4.58
N ASP A 190 10.67 -5.30 -5.33
CA ASP A 190 11.77 -6.05 -5.96
C ASP A 190 12.88 -6.55 -4.99
N ILE A 191 12.57 -6.68 -3.70
CA ILE A 191 13.50 -7.21 -2.68
C ILE A 191 13.59 -8.74 -2.80
N PRO A 192 14.78 -9.36 -2.77
CA PRO A 192 14.91 -10.82 -2.70
C PRO A 192 14.34 -11.39 -1.39
N PHE A 193 13.61 -12.51 -1.47
CA PHE A 193 12.95 -13.11 -0.30
C PHE A 193 13.92 -13.41 0.86
N GLY A 194 15.13 -13.90 0.56
CA GLY A 194 16.13 -14.18 1.61
C GLY A 194 16.48 -12.98 2.48
N GLN A 195 16.37 -11.75 1.98
CA GLN A 195 16.56 -10.53 2.79
C GLN A 195 15.39 -10.29 3.74
N VAL A 196 14.17 -10.56 3.29
CA VAL A 196 12.97 -10.49 4.13
C VAL A 196 13.00 -11.59 5.19
N GLU A 197 13.41 -12.79 4.81
CA GLU A 197 13.56 -13.92 5.72
C GLU A 197 14.58 -13.63 6.82
N LEU A 198 15.76 -13.09 6.48
CA LEU A 198 16.77 -12.66 7.45
C LEU A 198 16.23 -11.61 8.43
N LEU A 199 15.51 -10.61 7.93
CA LEU A 199 14.90 -9.56 8.76
C LEU A 199 13.85 -10.14 9.71
N LEU A 200 12.92 -10.95 9.18
CA LEU A 200 11.78 -11.45 9.95
C LEU A 200 12.14 -12.58 10.91
N SER A 201 13.16 -13.37 10.58
CA SER A 201 13.69 -14.44 11.45
C SER A 201 14.65 -13.92 12.52
N SER A 202 14.95 -12.61 12.52
CA SER A 202 15.81 -12.02 13.53
C SER A 202 15.15 -12.06 14.92
N ARG A 203 15.94 -12.37 15.96
CA ARG A 203 15.48 -12.38 17.37
C ARG A 203 14.90 -11.04 17.83
N ASN A 204 15.21 -9.98 17.11
CA ASN A 204 14.81 -8.61 17.40
C ASN A 204 13.30 -8.37 17.26
N LEU A 205 12.56 -9.29 16.63
CA LEU A 205 11.11 -9.19 16.41
C LEU A 205 10.27 -10.11 17.31
N SER A 206 10.85 -10.64 18.39
CA SER A 206 10.18 -11.60 19.29
C SER A 206 8.87 -11.10 19.92
N GLN A 207 8.69 -9.77 20.05
CA GLN A 207 7.48 -9.15 20.62
C GLN A 207 6.43 -8.76 19.57
N LEU A 208 6.65 -9.10 18.30
CA LEU A 208 5.78 -8.72 17.20
C LEU A 208 4.42 -9.41 17.31
N ARG A 209 3.36 -8.60 17.41
CA ARG A 209 1.97 -9.09 17.46
C ARG A 209 1.26 -8.93 16.13
N HIS A 210 1.62 -7.90 15.38
CA HIS A 210 0.99 -7.55 14.11
C HIS A 210 2.04 -7.37 13.03
N LEU A 211 1.93 -8.15 11.96
CA LEU A 211 2.72 -8.03 10.75
C LEU A 211 1.79 -7.73 9.58
N SER A 212 2.07 -6.64 8.86
CA SER A 212 1.45 -6.34 7.57
C SER A 212 2.54 -6.31 6.51
N PHE A 213 2.55 -7.31 5.66
CA PHE A 213 3.54 -7.45 4.61
C PHE A 213 2.91 -7.14 3.24
N SER A 214 3.59 -6.36 2.42
CA SER A 214 3.24 -6.14 1.03
C SER A 214 4.47 -6.33 0.17
N PHE A 215 4.40 -7.13 -0.88
CA PHE A 215 5.47 -7.22 -1.88
C PHE A 215 4.93 -6.87 -3.26
N LYS A 216 5.72 -6.13 -4.01
CA LYS A 216 5.43 -5.82 -5.40
C LYS A 216 6.68 -6.01 -6.24
N THR A 217 6.51 -6.58 -7.41
CA THR A 217 7.56 -6.66 -8.43
C THR A 217 6.97 -6.40 -9.79
N TYR A 218 7.80 -5.89 -10.70
CA TYR A 218 7.49 -5.83 -12.12
C TYR A 218 8.38 -6.78 -12.91
N SER A 219 9.22 -7.59 -12.27
CA SER A 219 10.10 -8.54 -12.94
C SER A 219 9.47 -9.92 -13.08
N CYS A 220 9.60 -10.54 -14.26
CA CYS A 220 9.21 -11.94 -14.50
C CYS A 220 10.32 -12.95 -14.22
N ASN A 221 11.38 -12.58 -13.50
CA ASN A 221 12.58 -13.41 -13.30
C ASN A 221 12.40 -14.62 -12.35
N GLY A 222 11.15 -14.99 -12.01
CA GLY A 222 10.83 -16.13 -11.15
C GLY A 222 11.18 -15.94 -9.66
N ARG A 223 11.90 -14.89 -9.25
CA ARG A 223 12.27 -14.65 -7.84
C ARG A 223 11.07 -14.44 -6.92
N TYR A 224 9.92 -14.05 -7.48
CA TYR A 224 8.69 -13.93 -6.73
C TYR A 224 8.11 -15.27 -6.27
N LEU A 225 8.56 -16.40 -6.83
CA LEU A 225 8.06 -17.73 -6.45
C LEU A 225 8.35 -18.04 -4.98
N ASP A 226 9.45 -17.51 -4.45
CA ASP A 226 9.78 -17.62 -3.02
C ASP A 226 8.73 -16.95 -2.13
N TYR A 227 8.10 -15.87 -2.59
CA TYR A 227 7.10 -15.15 -1.83
C TYR A 227 5.75 -15.87 -1.78
N VAL A 228 5.49 -16.80 -2.70
CA VAL A 228 4.26 -17.60 -2.72
C VAL A 228 4.47 -19.00 -2.14
N ASP A 229 5.68 -19.34 -1.69
CA ASP A 229 5.97 -20.60 -1.04
C ASP A 229 5.45 -20.61 0.40
N SER A 230 4.46 -21.48 0.66
CA SER A 230 3.87 -21.64 1.98
C SER A 230 4.88 -22.06 3.05
N GLN A 231 5.85 -22.92 2.71
CA GLN A 231 6.78 -23.51 3.68
C GLN A 231 7.74 -22.44 4.21
N LYS A 232 8.18 -21.55 3.32
CA LYS A 232 9.02 -20.41 3.70
C LYS A 232 8.30 -19.47 4.66
N TRP A 233 7.05 -19.12 4.36
CA TRP A 233 6.25 -18.30 5.28
C TRP A 233 5.93 -19.02 6.59
N GLU A 234 5.60 -20.30 6.55
CA GLU A 234 5.33 -21.09 7.75
C GLU A 234 6.55 -21.13 8.68
N SER A 235 7.74 -21.32 8.13
CA SER A 235 9.02 -21.23 8.86
C SER A 235 9.17 -19.87 9.56
N ILE A 236 9.04 -18.77 8.81
CA ILE A 236 9.17 -17.41 9.37
C ILE A 236 8.12 -17.15 10.44
N LEU A 237 6.84 -17.44 10.17
CA LEU A 237 5.75 -17.14 11.09
C LEU A 237 5.79 -18.01 12.35
N SER A 238 6.32 -19.24 12.26
CA SER A 238 6.51 -20.11 13.43
C SER A 238 7.53 -19.55 14.42
N SER A 239 8.52 -18.79 13.94
CA SER A 239 9.50 -18.09 14.79
C SER A 239 8.89 -16.88 15.54
N LEU A 240 7.78 -16.34 15.03
CA LEU A 240 7.08 -15.18 15.59
C LEU A 240 5.97 -15.62 16.55
N SER A 241 6.36 -16.24 17.67
CA SER A 241 5.43 -16.90 18.62
C SER A 241 4.30 -16.03 19.17
N LEU A 242 4.46 -14.70 19.23
CA LEU A 242 3.44 -13.76 19.72
C LEU A 242 2.56 -13.14 18.62
N LEU A 243 2.77 -13.53 17.36
CA LEU A 243 2.05 -13.00 16.22
C LEU A 243 0.59 -13.46 16.24
N ASN A 244 -0.33 -12.52 16.41
CA ASN A 244 -1.77 -12.79 16.39
C ASN A 244 -2.47 -12.26 15.14
N ARG A 245 -1.82 -11.35 14.41
CA ARG A 245 -2.36 -10.81 13.16
C ARG A 245 -1.27 -10.77 12.09
N PHE A 246 -1.54 -11.50 11.02
CA PHE A 246 -0.76 -11.44 9.80
C PHE A 246 -1.66 -10.91 8.68
N LYS A 247 -1.23 -9.81 8.07
CA LYS A 247 -1.75 -9.33 6.79
C LYS A 247 -0.67 -9.49 5.76
N PHE A 248 -1.09 -9.88 4.57
CA PHE A 248 -0.19 -10.09 3.47
C PHE A 248 -0.83 -9.63 2.19
N HIS A 249 -0.02 -9.01 1.34
CA HIS A 249 -0.38 -8.52 0.03
C HIS A 249 0.78 -8.81 -0.93
N ILE A 250 0.51 -9.37 -2.09
CA ILE A 250 1.52 -9.56 -3.15
C ILE A 250 0.97 -9.08 -4.47
N GLU A 251 1.77 -8.35 -5.23
CA GLU A 251 1.53 -7.98 -6.63
C GLU A 251 2.70 -8.49 -7.51
N ILE A 252 2.45 -9.49 -8.34
CA ILE A 252 3.47 -10.11 -9.20
C ILE A 252 3.02 -10.15 -10.67
N PRO A 253 3.93 -9.94 -11.64
CA PRO A 253 3.62 -10.06 -13.05
C PRO A 253 3.70 -11.54 -13.46
N ILE A 254 2.68 -12.00 -14.17
CA ILE A 254 2.60 -13.34 -14.75
C ILE A 254 2.83 -13.21 -16.25
N ASN A 255 3.78 -13.98 -16.77
CA ASN A 255 4.02 -14.16 -18.20
C ASN A 255 3.41 -15.49 -18.69
N LYS A 256 3.31 -15.69 -20.02
CA LYS A 256 2.78 -16.94 -20.61
C LYS A 256 3.48 -18.22 -20.15
N SER A 257 4.72 -18.14 -19.68
CA SER A 257 5.51 -19.32 -19.27
C SER A 257 5.26 -19.78 -17.84
N VAL A 258 4.59 -18.96 -17.02
CA VAL A 258 4.28 -19.32 -15.63
C VAL A 258 3.01 -20.13 -15.63
N ASP A 259 3.12 -21.39 -15.21
CA ASP A 259 1.96 -22.25 -15.04
C ASP A 259 1.13 -21.75 -13.86
N ILE A 260 0.03 -21.10 -14.23
CA ILE A 260 -0.90 -20.53 -13.27
C ILE A 260 -1.58 -21.63 -12.44
N ASP A 261 -1.67 -22.86 -12.97
CA ASP A 261 -2.25 -24.00 -12.28
C ASP A 261 -1.33 -24.43 -11.14
N THR A 262 -0.03 -24.49 -11.39
CA THR A 262 1.00 -24.70 -10.35
C THR A 262 0.95 -23.62 -9.27
N LEU A 263 0.77 -22.36 -9.66
CA LEU A 263 0.65 -21.25 -8.71
C LEU A 263 -0.62 -21.37 -7.86
N TYR A 264 -1.75 -21.72 -8.47
CA TYR A 264 -3.01 -21.95 -7.77
C TYR A 264 -2.93 -23.12 -6.78
N LEU A 265 -2.32 -24.24 -7.19
CA LEU A 265 -2.11 -25.41 -6.32
C LEU A 265 -1.26 -25.04 -5.09
N THR A 266 -0.33 -24.10 -5.22
CA THR A 266 0.46 -23.59 -4.09
C THR A 266 -0.43 -22.93 -3.03
N PHE A 267 -1.48 -22.21 -3.45
CA PHE A 267 -2.46 -21.57 -2.55
C PHE A 267 -3.55 -22.51 -2.00
N GLN A 268 -3.62 -23.76 -2.48
CA GLN A 268 -4.52 -24.78 -1.91
C GLN A 268 -3.94 -25.45 -0.66
N ARG A 269 -2.67 -25.19 -0.31
CA ARG A 269 -2.05 -25.73 0.90
C ARG A 269 -2.71 -25.19 2.18
N ASP A 270 -2.72 -26.01 3.23
CA ASP A 270 -3.38 -25.72 4.51
C ASP A 270 -2.99 -24.36 5.11
N PHE A 271 -1.71 -24.01 5.02
CA PHE A 271 -1.18 -22.72 5.47
C PHE A 271 -2.01 -21.54 4.93
N TYR A 272 -2.31 -21.58 3.63
CA TYR A 272 -3.11 -20.56 2.98
C TYR A 272 -4.59 -20.81 3.32
N HIS A 273 -5.13 -21.99 3.07
CA HIS A 273 -6.56 -22.28 3.27
C HIS A 273 -7.12 -21.82 4.64
N GLN A 274 -6.38 -22.05 5.74
CA GLN A 274 -6.80 -21.68 7.10
C GLN A 274 -6.91 -20.17 7.35
N ARG A 275 -6.23 -19.35 6.55
CA ARG A 275 -6.09 -17.90 6.74
C ARG A 275 -7.00 -17.05 5.82
N LYS A 276 -7.91 -17.68 5.06
CA LYS A 276 -8.98 -17.03 4.26
C LYS A 276 -8.44 -15.99 3.26
N TRP A 277 -7.64 -16.46 2.31
CA TRP A 277 -6.99 -15.61 1.30
C TRP A 277 -7.92 -15.29 0.14
N PHE A 278 -7.66 -14.13 -0.46
CA PHE A 278 -8.28 -13.66 -1.68
C PHE A 278 -7.20 -13.51 -2.74
N ILE A 279 -7.44 -14.12 -3.89
CA ILE A 279 -6.55 -14.08 -5.02
C ILE A 279 -7.31 -13.37 -6.13
N ASP A 280 -6.78 -12.24 -6.60
CA ASP A 280 -7.32 -11.45 -7.70
C ASP A 280 -6.30 -11.44 -8.85
N PHE A 281 -6.81 -11.44 -10.08
CA PHE A 281 -6.00 -11.40 -11.30
C PHE A 281 -6.44 -10.21 -12.13
N ASP A 282 -5.59 -9.20 -12.21
CA ASP A 282 -5.83 -8.01 -13.01
C ASP A 282 -4.99 -8.05 -14.29
N MET A 283 -5.64 -7.80 -15.42
CA MET A 283 -4.98 -7.73 -16.73
C MET A 283 -4.43 -6.32 -16.94
N TYR A 284 -3.11 -6.16 -16.96
CA TYR A 284 -2.44 -4.86 -17.17
C TYR A 284 -1.76 -4.80 -18.54
N SER A 285 -2.13 -3.83 -19.39
CA SER A 285 -1.35 -3.43 -20.58
C SER A 285 -0.10 -2.69 -20.09
N TYR A 286 1.14 -2.92 -20.54
CA TYR A 286 1.67 -2.97 -21.90
C TYR A 286 2.89 -3.92 -22.05
N LEU A 287 3.25 -4.70 -21.02
CA LEU A 287 4.49 -5.52 -20.96
C LEU A 287 4.29 -6.96 -20.45
N TYR A 288 3.19 -7.27 -19.77
CA TYR A 288 2.92 -8.58 -19.14
C TYR A 288 1.51 -9.05 -19.49
N ASP A 289 1.27 -10.37 -19.47
CA ASP A 289 -0.05 -10.90 -19.79
C ASP A 289 -1.04 -10.69 -18.63
N TYR A 290 -0.58 -10.79 -17.37
CA TYR A 290 -1.41 -10.61 -16.17
C TYR A 290 -0.60 -10.07 -14.97
N ILE A 291 -1.27 -9.46 -13.99
CA ILE A 291 -0.76 -9.22 -12.63
C ILE A 291 -1.61 -10.06 -11.67
N LEU A 292 -0.94 -10.82 -10.81
CA LEU A 292 -1.59 -11.50 -9.71
C LEU A 292 -1.48 -10.69 -8.44
N THR A 293 -2.63 -10.46 -7.80
CA THR A 293 -2.77 -9.79 -6.52
C THR A 293 -3.32 -10.75 -5.46
N ILE A 294 -2.52 -11.07 -4.44
CA ILE A 294 -2.93 -11.97 -3.34
C ILE A 294 -3.06 -11.18 -2.06
N HIS A 295 -4.16 -11.31 -1.31
CA HIS A 295 -4.34 -10.59 -0.04
C HIS A 295 -5.20 -11.29 1.02
N THR A 296 -4.97 -10.98 2.29
CA THR A 296 -5.80 -11.43 3.43
C THR A 296 -6.93 -10.42 3.73
N ARG A 297 -8.21 -10.79 3.73
CA ARG A 297 -9.31 -9.93 4.25
C ARG A 297 -10.03 -10.56 5.45
N PRO A 298 -10.42 -9.78 6.47
CA PRO A 298 -11.55 -10.15 7.31
C PRO A 298 -12.83 -10.11 6.45
N PHE A 299 -13.71 -11.09 6.59
CA PHE A 299 -14.98 -11.21 5.89
C PHE A 299 -15.74 -9.87 5.84
N SER A 300 -15.74 -9.21 4.69
CA SER A 300 -16.81 -8.33 4.25
C SER A 300 -17.19 -8.76 2.84
N GLN A 301 -18.45 -9.19 2.70
CA GLN A 301 -19.04 -9.61 1.43
C GLN A 301 -18.97 -8.44 0.44
N LYS A 302 -18.02 -8.49 -0.51
CA LYS A 302 -18.10 -7.96 -1.88
C LYS A 302 -16.71 -8.05 -2.52
N HIS A 303 -16.68 -8.58 -3.73
CA HIS A 303 -15.51 -8.83 -4.59
C HIS A 303 -14.86 -10.21 -4.41
N ILE A 304 -15.49 -11.21 -5.02
CA ILE A 304 -14.78 -12.36 -5.58
C ILE A 304 -14.65 -12.05 -7.08
N ARG A 305 -13.49 -11.56 -7.51
CA ARG A 305 -13.10 -11.54 -8.93
C ARG A 305 -12.22 -12.76 -9.17
N THR A 306 -12.85 -13.91 -9.43
CA THR A 306 -12.14 -15.10 -9.88
C THR A 306 -12.06 -15.06 -11.39
N GLY A 307 -10.94 -14.60 -11.93
CA GLY A 307 -10.59 -14.82 -13.32
C GLY A 307 -9.41 -15.76 -13.41
N LEU A 308 -9.60 -17.01 -13.83
CA LEU A 308 -8.53 -17.84 -14.40
C LEU A 308 -9.04 -19.06 -15.17
N GLN A 309 -8.35 -19.38 -16.28
CA GLN A 309 -8.53 -20.63 -17.03
C GLN A 309 -7.67 -21.73 -16.41
N THR A 310 -8.30 -22.68 -15.74
CA THR A 310 -8.01 -24.10 -15.92
C THR A 310 -9.26 -24.70 -16.57
N ASN A 311 -9.14 -25.68 -17.46
CA ASN A 311 -10.32 -26.37 -17.97
C ASN A 311 -11.15 -27.06 -16.87
N GLY A 312 -10.68 -27.12 -15.61
CA GLY A 312 -11.42 -27.64 -14.45
C GLY A 312 -12.18 -26.60 -13.61
N ILE A 313 -11.64 -25.38 -13.43
CA ILE A 313 -12.24 -24.38 -12.51
C ILE A 313 -13.52 -23.76 -13.09
N TYR A 314 -13.64 -23.65 -14.42
CA TYR A 314 -14.87 -23.15 -15.05
C TYR A 314 -16.10 -24.03 -14.86
N HIS A 315 -15.88 -25.31 -14.61
CA HIS A 315 -16.97 -26.21 -14.22
C HIS A 315 -17.47 -25.94 -12.80
N GLN A 316 -16.79 -25.12 -11.99
CA GLN A 316 -17.22 -24.81 -10.62
C GLN A 316 -17.77 -23.38 -10.47
N VAL A 317 -17.64 -22.52 -11.50
CA VAL A 317 -18.15 -21.15 -11.47
C VAL A 317 -19.67 -21.16 -11.56
N LYS A 318 -20.33 -20.89 -10.43
CA LYS A 318 -21.80 -20.72 -10.34
C LYS A 318 -22.24 -19.27 -10.50
N ASN A 319 -21.41 -18.30 -10.10
CA ASN A 319 -21.72 -16.88 -10.16
C ASN A 319 -20.65 -16.14 -10.96
N LEU A 320 -21.03 -15.44 -12.02
CA LEU A 320 -20.14 -14.75 -12.95
C LEU A 320 -20.46 -13.25 -13.00
N GLN A 321 -19.46 -12.38 -12.85
CA GLN A 321 -19.61 -10.94 -13.04
C GLN A 321 -18.67 -10.47 -14.16
N LEU A 322 -19.23 -9.86 -15.21
CA LEU A 322 -18.48 -9.38 -16.37
C LEU A 322 -18.54 -7.86 -16.44
N MET A 323 -17.36 -7.23 -16.43
CA MET A 323 -17.22 -5.80 -16.66
C MET A 323 -16.81 -5.56 -18.11
N ILE A 324 -17.63 -4.83 -18.85
CA ILE A 324 -17.50 -4.61 -20.29
C ILE A 324 -17.04 -3.17 -20.51
N ASP A 325 -15.84 -2.99 -21.06
CA ASP A 325 -15.25 -1.67 -21.34
C ASP A 325 -15.13 -1.46 -22.87
N SER A 326 -15.51 -0.27 -23.33
CA SER A 326 -15.60 0.10 -24.74
C SER A 326 -14.23 0.18 -25.43
N GLN A 327 -13.13 0.35 -24.69
CA GLN A 327 -11.77 0.34 -25.28
C GLN A 327 -11.27 -1.07 -25.65
N ARG A 328 -12.04 -2.13 -25.31
CA ARG A 328 -11.69 -3.53 -25.56
C ARG A 328 -12.49 -4.18 -26.70
N GLN A 329 -12.96 -3.41 -27.68
CA GLN A 329 -13.64 -3.92 -28.89
C GLN A 329 -12.75 -4.75 -29.85
N ARG A 330 -11.67 -5.38 -29.37
CA ARG A 330 -10.90 -6.43 -30.06
C ARG A 330 -11.26 -7.85 -29.58
N HIS A 331 -12.47 -8.05 -29.07
CA HIS A 331 -12.97 -9.38 -28.68
C HIS A 331 -13.23 -10.33 -29.86
N SER A 332 -13.11 -9.87 -31.12
CA SER A 332 -13.13 -10.75 -32.29
C SER A 332 -11.87 -11.60 -32.48
N GLN A 333 -10.77 -11.29 -31.78
CA GLN A 333 -9.48 -11.99 -31.95
C GLN A 333 -9.11 -12.94 -30.80
N THR A 334 -9.88 -12.97 -29.71
CA THR A 334 -9.64 -13.91 -28.60
C THR A 334 -10.73 -14.98 -28.56
N PRO A 335 -10.38 -16.28 -28.53
CA PRO A 335 -11.38 -17.33 -28.43
C PRO A 335 -12.18 -17.18 -27.12
N PRO A 336 -13.52 -17.26 -27.17
CA PRO A 336 -14.38 -17.08 -25.99
C PRO A 336 -14.13 -18.19 -24.96
N ARG A 337 -14.10 -17.80 -23.67
CA ARG A 337 -13.82 -18.72 -22.56
C ARG A 337 -15.11 -19.43 -22.15
N LYS A 338 -15.10 -20.76 -21.98
CA LYS A 338 -16.31 -21.53 -21.59
C LYS A 338 -16.49 -21.62 -20.07
N TYR A 339 -17.68 -21.33 -19.58
CA TYR A 339 -18.18 -21.37 -18.21
C TYR A 339 -19.49 -22.20 -18.17
N PRO A 340 -19.40 -23.54 -18.23
CA PRO A 340 -20.55 -24.40 -18.49
C PRO A 340 -21.51 -24.57 -17.31
N ASN A 341 -21.20 -24.09 -16.10
CA ASN A 341 -22.02 -24.30 -14.90
C ASN A 341 -22.48 -23.00 -14.22
N VAL A 342 -22.49 -21.89 -14.96
CA VAL A 342 -22.95 -20.59 -14.46
C VAL A 342 -24.45 -20.61 -14.22
N THR A 343 -24.85 -20.31 -12.98
CA THR A 343 -26.24 -20.17 -12.55
C THR A 343 -26.62 -18.70 -12.28
N SER A 344 -25.66 -17.80 -12.07
CA SER A 344 -25.90 -16.37 -11.89
C SER A 344 -24.92 -15.55 -12.73
N LEU A 345 -25.42 -14.54 -13.44
CA LEU A 345 -24.64 -13.64 -14.29
C LEU A 345 -24.95 -12.18 -13.93
N THR A 346 -23.92 -11.38 -13.66
CA THR A 346 -24.02 -9.92 -13.55
C THR A 346 -23.20 -9.24 -14.63
N LEU A 347 -23.83 -8.45 -15.49
CA LEU A 347 -23.16 -7.66 -16.51
C LEU A 347 -23.07 -6.20 -16.06
N ILE A 348 -21.89 -5.60 -16.13
CA ILE A 348 -21.64 -4.20 -15.77
C ILE A 348 -20.92 -3.51 -16.92
N ALA A 349 -21.39 -2.34 -17.34
CA ALA A 349 -20.69 -1.50 -18.31
C ALA A 349 -20.72 -0.05 -17.87
N ALA A 350 -19.56 0.60 -17.90
CA ALA A 350 -19.41 2.01 -17.55
C ALA A 350 -19.57 2.95 -18.76
N LYS A 351 -19.69 2.40 -19.98
CA LYS A 351 -19.79 3.11 -21.26
C LYS A 351 -20.72 2.36 -22.22
N PRO A 352 -21.25 2.98 -23.28
CA PRO A 352 -22.00 2.29 -24.33
C PRO A 352 -21.17 1.18 -24.98
N ILE A 353 -21.80 0.03 -25.23
CA ILE A 353 -21.15 -1.19 -25.73
C ILE A 353 -21.79 -1.68 -27.03
N ASP A 354 -21.03 -2.42 -27.84
CA ASP A 354 -21.60 -3.17 -28.96
C ASP A 354 -22.20 -4.49 -28.44
N GLU A 355 -23.53 -4.49 -28.35
CA GLU A 355 -24.30 -5.60 -27.81
C GLU A 355 -24.14 -6.89 -28.62
N SER A 356 -23.92 -6.80 -29.94
CA SER A 356 -23.78 -7.96 -30.81
C SER A 356 -22.51 -8.75 -30.48
N SER A 357 -21.41 -8.04 -30.23
CA SER A 357 -20.14 -8.64 -29.82
C SER A 357 -20.22 -9.31 -28.44
N VAL A 358 -20.96 -8.70 -27.50
CA VAL A 358 -21.16 -9.24 -26.15
C VAL A 358 -22.03 -10.50 -26.21
N LEU A 359 -23.11 -10.49 -26.99
CA LEU A 359 -23.96 -11.66 -27.22
C LEU A 359 -23.18 -12.81 -27.84
N PHE A 360 -22.39 -12.53 -28.88
CA PHE A 360 -21.55 -13.53 -29.51
C PHE A 360 -20.58 -14.16 -28.52
N TYR A 361 -19.92 -13.33 -27.70
CA TYR A 361 -19.01 -13.80 -26.67
C TYR A 361 -19.75 -14.67 -25.63
N LEU A 362 -20.86 -14.19 -25.07
CA LEU A 362 -21.64 -14.92 -24.06
C LEU A 362 -22.20 -16.24 -24.61
N SER A 363 -22.71 -16.26 -25.84
CA SER A 363 -23.26 -17.46 -26.47
C SER A 363 -22.24 -18.59 -26.64
N LYS A 364 -20.96 -18.24 -26.76
CA LYS A 364 -19.86 -19.20 -26.82
C LYS A 364 -19.23 -19.47 -25.45
N SER A 365 -19.58 -18.66 -24.45
CA SER A 365 -18.97 -18.67 -23.13
C SER A 365 -19.83 -19.32 -22.06
N ILE A 366 -21.15 -19.26 -22.10
CA ILE A 366 -22.00 -19.82 -21.03
C ILE A 366 -23.09 -20.74 -21.57
N GLN A 367 -23.59 -21.65 -20.73
CA GLN A 367 -24.81 -22.41 -20.99
C GLN A 367 -26.00 -21.65 -20.41
N PHE A 368 -26.70 -20.87 -21.25
CA PHE A 368 -27.84 -20.05 -20.83
C PHE A 368 -28.99 -20.85 -20.18
N GLU A 369 -29.08 -22.14 -20.52
CA GLU A 369 -30.05 -23.07 -19.94
C GLU A 369 -29.89 -23.29 -18.43
N LYS A 370 -28.68 -23.09 -17.90
CA LYS A 370 -28.37 -23.24 -16.47
C LYS A 370 -28.48 -21.93 -15.68
N LEU A 371 -28.68 -20.81 -16.37
CA LEU A 371 -28.75 -19.51 -15.75
C LEU A 371 -30.08 -19.35 -15.03
N THR A 372 -30.04 -19.14 -13.72
CA THR A 372 -31.22 -18.89 -12.88
C THR A 372 -31.33 -17.43 -12.45
N HIS A 373 -30.24 -16.67 -12.53
CA HIS A 373 -30.20 -15.26 -12.14
C HIS A 373 -29.43 -14.44 -13.17
N LEU A 374 -30.03 -13.37 -13.67
CA LEU A 374 -29.40 -12.41 -14.57
C LEU A 374 -29.58 -11.00 -14.01
N ASN A 375 -28.48 -10.32 -13.75
CA ASN A 375 -28.47 -8.93 -13.34
C ASN A 375 -27.71 -8.11 -14.40
N ILE A 376 -28.29 -7.01 -14.85
CA ILE A 376 -27.67 -6.16 -15.86
C ILE A 376 -27.63 -4.74 -15.33
N GLN A 377 -26.43 -4.19 -15.23
CA GLN A 377 -26.14 -2.86 -14.72
C GLN A 377 -25.49 -2.03 -15.84
N PHE A 378 -26.32 -1.66 -16.81
CA PHE A 378 -25.96 -0.73 -17.88
C PHE A 378 -26.90 0.46 -17.79
N ASP A 379 -26.37 1.68 -17.97
CA ASP A 379 -27.21 2.88 -18.04
C ASP A 379 -28.04 2.96 -19.33
N ASN A 380 -27.77 2.10 -20.34
CA ASN A 380 -28.48 2.03 -21.62
C ASN A 380 -28.47 0.59 -22.21
N CYS A 381 -29.04 -0.39 -21.50
CA CYS A 381 -29.24 -1.73 -22.06
C CYS A 381 -30.40 -1.71 -23.08
N SER A 382 -30.18 -2.13 -24.33
CA SER A 382 -31.30 -2.28 -25.26
C SER A 382 -32.21 -3.44 -24.82
N LYS A 383 -33.52 -3.26 -25.05
CA LYS A 383 -34.51 -4.34 -24.83
C LYS A 383 -34.19 -5.62 -25.62
N GLN A 384 -33.44 -5.51 -26.73
CA GLN A 384 -33.07 -6.66 -27.57
C GLN A 384 -32.04 -7.57 -26.90
N LEU A 385 -31.04 -7.01 -26.20
CA LEU A 385 -30.05 -7.80 -25.45
C LEU A 385 -30.72 -8.63 -24.33
N LEU A 386 -31.65 -7.99 -23.62
CA LEU A 386 -32.48 -8.65 -22.59
C LEU A 386 -33.38 -9.73 -23.19
N LEU A 387 -34.12 -9.43 -24.26
CA LEU A 387 -35.02 -10.39 -24.92
C LEU A 387 -34.27 -11.62 -25.43
N MET A 388 -33.06 -11.45 -25.99
CA MET A 388 -32.28 -12.58 -26.50
C MET A 388 -31.64 -13.43 -25.40
N CYS A 389 -31.21 -12.84 -24.29
CA CYS A 389 -30.76 -13.59 -23.12
C CYS A 389 -31.91 -14.40 -22.51
N LEU A 390 -33.12 -13.84 -22.47
CA LEU A 390 -34.33 -14.51 -22.00
C LEU A 390 -34.80 -15.61 -22.96
N MET A 391 -34.78 -15.39 -24.28
CA MET A 391 -35.17 -16.43 -25.26
C MET A 391 -34.25 -17.66 -25.28
N LYS A 392 -33.02 -17.54 -24.77
CA LYS A 392 -32.06 -18.64 -24.67
C LYS A 392 -31.99 -19.27 -23.28
N SER A 393 -32.75 -18.76 -22.32
CA SER A 393 -32.91 -19.32 -20.98
C SER A 393 -34.33 -19.89 -20.84
N PRO A 394 -34.51 -21.20 -20.66
CA PRO A 394 -35.84 -21.82 -20.66
C PRO A 394 -36.65 -21.59 -19.38
N ASN A 395 -36.16 -20.77 -18.43
CA ASN A 395 -36.82 -20.46 -17.16
C ASN A 395 -36.98 -18.96 -16.94
#